data_AF-A0A8T2JPI8-F1
#
_entry.id   AF-A0A8T2JPI8-F1
#
_cell.length_a   1.000
_cell.length_b   1.000
_cell.length_c   1.000
_cell.angle_alpha   90.00
_cell.angle_beta   90.00
_cell.angle_gamma   90.00
#
_symmetry.space_group_name_H-M   'P 1'
#
loop_
_entity.id
_entity.type
_entity.pdbx_description
1 polymer ?
#
loop_
_entity_poly.entity_id
_entity_poly.type
_entity_poly.pdbx_seq_one_letter_code
_entity_poly.pdbx_strand_id
1 'polypeptide(L)'
;MLFLSIRCEVRPGPEFLTRSYKFYPDRLFKGLQFYYRDPQCREPSYSLVIKGKLRLRQASWITRGGTEADYHLYKVGVVFHSQEMMNFVRTKMNRTCAGFVSTGRTWAPGRLYELLSAKADRDCSSVIGFTMHELSLVRLEKQYNSQFMGGLVEKLFLGDIHTDRLERIHYRPTGYQQPLQSAMHHIHPCPVCEVVYPADEHHPPVLPHTPRPPVPLTGRWVSGQCEVRPAVLFLTRYLTFHGDNQTWEGFYYHYADPLCRHPTFTLYASGLFSKGFPSQRVKGGTELVFHVNRACVMPLNKATTWVLNSSRPGSCGAAGKWFVGEEQDITGTGGCQALGIHLPHTEYELLRIERDWNGRQLLYMGERPTDGSSPDTPEKQPTSYQPPLIQCSQEPTVPSTHSRLMDSTASSAPPPGPHLTALSAMAVVGHILTL
;
A
#
# COMPACT_ATOMS: atom_id res chain seq x y z
N MET A 1 17.51 -14.79 -5.51
CA MET A 1 17.20 -13.57 -4.73
C MET A 1 16.22 -13.91 -3.62
N LEU A 2 16.41 -13.41 -2.41
CA LEU A 2 15.50 -13.60 -1.27
C LEU A 2 14.90 -12.25 -0.87
N PHE A 3 13.58 -12.19 -0.78
CA PHE A 3 12.83 -11.03 -0.34
C PHE A 3 11.98 -11.38 0.88
N LEU A 4 11.84 -10.46 1.82
CA LEU A 4 11.14 -10.68 3.08
C LEU A 4 10.31 -9.48 3.53
N SER A 5 9.29 -9.76 4.33
CA SER A 5 8.53 -8.75 5.04
C SER A 5 9.42 -8.02 6.05
N ILE A 6 9.26 -6.70 6.10
CA ILE A 6 9.97 -5.83 7.06
C ILE A 6 9.11 -5.46 8.28
N ARG A 7 7.87 -5.98 8.34
CA ARG A 7 6.87 -5.75 9.40
C ARG A 7 5.80 -6.83 9.36
N CYS A 8 4.95 -6.86 10.37
CA CYS A 8 3.69 -7.61 10.33
C CYS A 8 2.74 -6.96 9.31
N GLU A 9 2.33 -7.71 8.31
CA GLU A 9 1.40 -7.27 7.27
C GLU A 9 -0.04 -7.54 7.71
N VAL A 10 -0.97 -6.65 7.33
CA VAL A 10 -2.41 -6.84 7.48
C VAL A 10 -3.03 -6.84 6.08
N ARG A 11 -3.40 -8.03 5.60
CA ARG A 11 -4.07 -8.23 4.32
C ARG A 11 -5.59 -8.16 4.51
N PRO A 12 -6.37 -7.89 3.45
CA PRO A 12 -7.82 -7.88 3.56
C PRO A 12 -8.34 -9.19 4.17
N GLY A 13 -9.53 -9.19 4.77
CA GLY A 13 -10.15 -10.40 5.33
C GLY A 13 -10.41 -10.43 6.84
N PRO A 14 -9.73 -9.67 7.71
CA PRO A 14 -8.28 -9.41 7.76
C PRO A 14 -7.43 -10.68 7.89
N GLU A 15 -6.19 -10.62 7.43
CA GLU A 15 -5.17 -11.67 7.63
C GLU A 15 -3.85 -11.05 8.12
N PHE A 16 -3.32 -11.54 9.24
CA PHE A 16 -2.03 -11.09 9.79
C PHE A 16 -0.92 -12.04 9.37
N LEU A 17 0.12 -11.53 8.73
CA LEU A 17 1.18 -12.38 8.21
C LEU A 17 2.55 -11.71 8.12
N THR A 18 3.57 -12.56 8.05
CA THR A 18 4.88 -12.25 7.47
C THR A 18 5.16 -13.25 6.36
N ARG A 19 6.01 -12.89 5.40
CA ARG A 19 6.31 -13.75 4.26
C ARG A 19 7.73 -13.56 3.76
N SER A 20 8.26 -14.60 3.14
CA SER A 20 9.54 -14.57 2.44
C SER A 20 9.48 -15.35 1.14
N TYR A 21 10.17 -14.84 0.12
CA TYR A 21 10.17 -15.39 -1.22
C TYR A 21 11.59 -15.51 -1.74
N LYS A 22 11.98 -16.74 -2.08
CA LYS A 22 13.25 -17.06 -2.70
C LYS A 22 13.03 -17.44 -4.15
N PHE A 23 13.61 -16.66 -5.07
CA PHE A 23 13.63 -16.92 -6.50
C PHE A 23 14.99 -17.47 -6.93
N TYR A 24 14.97 -18.53 -7.72
CA TYR A 24 16.15 -19.26 -8.20
C TYR A 24 16.41 -18.96 -9.69
N PRO A 25 17.65 -19.14 -10.18
CA PRO A 25 18.01 -18.85 -11.59
C PRO A 25 17.21 -19.65 -12.63
N ASP A 26 16.76 -20.85 -12.28
CA ASP A 26 15.95 -21.75 -13.10
C ASP A 26 14.46 -21.40 -13.13
N ARG A 27 14.10 -20.19 -12.65
CA ARG A 27 12.74 -19.66 -12.54
C ARG A 27 11.89 -20.34 -11.46
N LEU A 28 12.46 -21.25 -10.68
CA LEU A 28 11.77 -21.80 -9.52
C LEU A 28 11.65 -20.75 -8.42
N PHE A 29 10.65 -20.93 -7.56
CA PHE A 29 10.54 -20.16 -6.33
C PHE A 29 10.13 -21.03 -5.14
N LYS A 30 10.59 -20.64 -3.94
CA LYS A 30 10.06 -21.09 -2.65
C LYS A 30 9.48 -19.86 -1.95
N GLY A 31 8.19 -19.88 -1.65
CA GLY A 31 7.52 -18.92 -0.78
C GLY A 31 7.29 -19.54 0.60
N LEU A 32 7.47 -18.73 1.64
CA LEU A 32 7.00 -18.99 2.99
C LEU A 32 6.01 -17.89 3.36
N GLN A 33 4.84 -18.25 3.84
CA GLN A 33 3.86 -17.32 4.42
C GLN A 33 3.51 -17.81 5.81
N PHE A 34 3.71 -16.96 6.81
CA PHE A 34 3.46 -17.25 8.21
C PHE A 34 2.22 -16.47 8.64
N TYR A 35 1.16 -17.15 9.08
CA TYR A 35 -0.09 -16.53 9.49
C TYR A 35 -0.22 -16.48 11.01
N TYR A 36 -0.78 -15.40 11.54
CA TYR A 36 -0.86 -15.13 12.98
C TYR A 36 -2.28 -14.78 13.42
N ARG A 37 -2.54 -14.89 14.72
CA ARG A 37 -3.83 -14.54 15.36
C ARG A 37 -3.95 -13.07 15.74
N ASP A 38 -2.83 -12.35 15.69
CA ASP A 38 -2.65 -11.02 16.24
C ASP A 38 -1.92 -10.08 15.26
N PRO A 39 -2.19 -8.75 15.33
CA PRO A 39 -1.63 -7.74 14.42
C PRO A 39 -0.18 -7.35 14.74
N GLN A 40 0.45 -8.00 15.72
CA GLN A 40 1.87 -7.88 16.05
C GLN A 40 2.66 -9.08 15.50
N CYS A 41 2.01 -10.09 14.93
CA CYS A 41 2.65 -11.32 14.46
C CYS A 41 3.45 -12.02 15.57
N ARG A 42 2.81 -12.21 16.74
CA ARG A 42 3.41 -12.86 17.92
C ARG A 42 2.83 -14.23 18.24
N GLU A 43 1.63 -14.53 17.75
CA GLU A 43 0.91 -15.78 17.97
C GLU A 43 0.74 -16.54 16.65
N PRO A 44 1.72 -17.36 16.26
CA PRO A 44 1.64 -18.13 15.03
C PRO A 44 0.43 -19.07 15.01
N SER A 45 -0.27 -19.09 13.88
CA SER A 45 -1.43 -19.95 13.65
C SER A 45 -1.07 -21.13 12.75
N TYR A 46 -0.55 -20.84 11.55
CA TYR A 46 -0.08 -21.83 10.59
C TYR A 46 0.93 -21.20 9.63
N SER A 47 1.66 -22.04 8.91
CA SER A 47 2.64 -21.61 7.89
C SER A 47 2.42 -22.35 6.59
N LEU A 48 2.62 -21.66 5.48
CA LEU A 48 2.54 -22.21 4.14
C LEU A 48 3.93 -22.29 3.53
N VAL A 49 4.25 -23.44 2.94
CA VAL A 49 5.39 -23.64 2.05
C VAL A 49 4.88 -23.76 0.63
N ILE A 50 5.24 -22.81 -0.21
CA ILE A 50 4.76 -22.72 -1.58
C ILE A 50 5.95 -22.93 -2.50
N LYS A 51 5.85 -23.89 -3.42
CA LYS A 51 6.88 -24.17 -4.42
C LYS A 51 6.27 -24.14 -5.80
N GLY A 52 6.94 -23.49 -6.72
CA GLY A 52 6.47 -23.36 -8.09
C GLY A 52 7.52 -22.78 -9.02
N LYS A 53 7.05 -22.35 -10.18
CA LYS A 53 7.82 -21.66 -11.20
C LYS A 53 7.16 -20.34 -11.55
N LEU A 54 7.95 -19.30 -11.75
CA LEU A 54 7.49 -17.98 -12.17
C LEU A 54 8.12 -17.60 -13.52
N ARG A 55 7.29 -17.30 -14.51
CA ARG A 55 7.74 -16.84 -15.83
C ARG A 55 7.28 -15.40 -16.03
N LEU A 56 8.24 -14.47 -16.04
CA LEU A 56 7.97 -13.09 -16.45
C LEU A 56 7.54 -13.05 -17.92
N ARG A 57 6.59 -12.19 -18.22
CA ARG A 57 6.00 -12.01 -19.55
C ARG A 57 6.29 -10.60 -20.03
N GLN A 58 5.26 -9.82 -20.34
CA GLN A 58 5.35 -8.44 -20.80
C GLN A 58 5.20 -7.44 -19.66
N ALA A 59 5.50 -6.16 -19.96
CA ALA A 59 5.05 -5.05 -19.13
C ALA A 59 3.51 -5.06 -19.04
N SER A 60 2.96 -4.75 -17.87
CA SER A 60 1.52 -4.70 -17.69
C SER A 60 0.93 -3.46 -18.39
N TRP A 61 -0.11 -3.70 -19.17
CA TRP A 61 -0.89 -2.64 -19.83
C TRP A 61 -1.87 -1.97 -18.86
N ILE A 62 -2.38 -2.72 -17.88
CA ILE A 62 -3.27 -2.24 -16.83
C ILE A 62 -2.42 -1.46 -15.82
N THR A 63 -1.52 -2.13 -15.11
CA THR A 63 -0.73 -1.49 -14.05
C THR A 63 0.62 -1.04 -14.60
N ARG A 64 0.66 0.17 -15.17
CA ARG A 64 1.89 0.75 -15.75
C ARG A 64 3.06 0.66 -14.77
N GLY A 65 4.24 0.28 -15.28
CA GLY A 65 5.44 0.01 -14.48
C GLY A 65 5.49 -1.37 -13.83
N GLY A 66 4.44 -2.18 -13.97
CA GLY A 66 4.43 -3.59 -13.60
C GLY A 66 4.90 -4.52 -14.70
N THR A 67 5.27 -5.73 -14.31
CA THR A 67 5.55 -6.86 -15.19
C THR A 67 4.52 -7.95 -14.92
N GLU A 68 3.82 -8.38 -15.97
CA GLU A 68 2.91 -9.52 -15.90
C GLU A 68 3.72 -10.81 -15.87
N ALA A 69 3.23 -11.80 -15.14
CA ALA A 69 3.90 -13.08 -15.03
C ALA A 69 2.91 -14.24 -14.96
N ASP A 70 3.33 -15.38 -15.50
CA ASP A 70 2.63 -16.64 -15.33
C ASP A 70 3.30 -17.43 -14.21
N TYR A 71 2.54 -17.95 -13.26
CA TYR A 71 3.06 -18.84 -12.23
C TYR A 71 2.42 -20.22 -12.33
N HIS A 72 3.19 -21.25 -11.98
CA HIS A 72 2.70 -22.62 -11.89
C HIS A 72 3.13 -23.19 -10.55
N LEU A 73 2.17 -23.71 -9.79
CA LEU A 73 2.43 -24.29 -8.47
C LEU A 73 2.72 -25.78 -8.61
N TYR A 74 3.77 -26.23 -7.92
CA TYR A 74 4.14 -27.65 -7.85
C TYR A 74 3.70 -28.27 -6.54
N LYS A 75 3.84 -27.52 -5.45
CA LYS A 75 3.54 -28.00 -4.11
C LYS A 75 3.11 -26.85 -3.20
N VAL A 76 2.05 -27.06 -2.45
CA VAL A 76 1.66 -26.21 -1.32
C VAL A 76 1.55 -27.08 -0.09
N GLY A 77 2.39 -26.83 0.90
CA GLY A 77 2.36 -27.49 2.20
C GLY A 77 1.88 -26.55 3.29
N VAL A 78 1.22 -27.09 4.31
CA VAL A 78 0.81 -26.36 5.51
C VAL A 78 1.38 -27.02 6.76
N VAL A 79 1.88 -26.21 7.69
CA VAL A 79 2.24 -26.59 9.05
C VAL A 79 1.33 -25.84 10.02
N PHE A 80 0.64 -26.54 10.91
CA PHE A 80 -0.20 -25.90 11.93
C PHE A 80 0.57 -25.73 13.23
N HIS A 81 0.54 -24.50 13.77
CA HIS A 81 1.17 -24.14 15.04
C HIS A 81 0.17 -24.07 16.19
N SER A 82 -1.13 -24.08 15.85
CA SER A 82 -2.24 -24.13 16.80
C SER A 82 -3.11 -25.37 16.58
N GLN A 83 -3.41 -26.08 17.67
CA GLN A 83 -4.34 -27.21 17.67
C GLN A 83 -5.76 -26.81 17.21
N GLU A 84 -6.20 -25.60 17.61
CA GLU A 84 -7.50 -25.03 17.25
C GLU A 84 -7.60 -24.85 15.72
N MET A 85 -6.60 -24.20 15.12
CA MET A 85 -6.56 -23.98 13.68
C MET A 85 -6.49 -25.30 12.89
N MET A 86 -5.67 -26.24 13.36
CA MET A 86 -5.58 -27.57 12.74
C MET A 86 -6.95 -28.29 12.74
N ASN A 87 -7.65 -28.30 13.88
CA ASN A 87 -8.95 -28.95 14.01
C ASN A 87 -10.02 -28.27 13.13
N PHE A 88 -9.99 -26.94 13.04
CA PHE A 88 -10.84 -26.17 12.14
C PHE A 88 -10.64 -26.56 10.68
N VAL A 89 -9.38 -26.54 10.21
CA VAL A 89 -9.05 -26.91 8.82
C VAL A 89 -9.35 -28.38 8.54
N ARG A 90 -9.07 -29.30 9.48
CA ARG A 90 -9.38 -30.74 9.35
C ARG A 90 -10.88 -30.97 9.15
N THR A 91 -11.72 -30.29 9.91
CA THR A 91 -13.18 -30.40 9.79
C THR A 91 -13.67 -29.92 8.43
N LYS A 92 -13.11 -28.81 7.93
CA LYS A 92 -13.43 -28.30 6.60
C LYS A 92 -12.91 -29.22 5.48
N MET A 93 -11.69 -29.75 5.64
CA MET A 93 -11.05 -30.68 4.70
C MET A 93 -11.92 -31.91 4.43
N ASN A 94 -12.51 -32.52 5.48
CA ASN A 94 -13.41 -33.66 5.35
C ASN A 94 -14.63 -33.39 4.46
N ARG A 95 -15.09 -32.13 4.41
CA ARG A 95 -16.25 -31.72 3.61
C ARG A 95 -15.89 -31.36 2.18
N THR A 96 -14.75 -30.69 1.98
CA THR A 96 -14.40 -30.07 0.68
C THR A 96 -13.40 -30.89 -0.14
N CYS A 97 -12.59 -31.74 0.47
CA CYS A 97 -11.59 -32.58 -0.23
C CYS A 97 -11.65 -34.03 0.31
N ALA A 98 -12.78 -34.70 0.09
CA ALA A 98 -13.03 -36.06 0.53
C ALA A 98 -11.98 -37.02 -0.08
N GLY A 99 -11.20 -37.69 0.76
CA GLY A 99 -10.07 -38.54 0.33
C GLY A 99 -8.71 -38.11 0.89
N PHE A 100 -8.56 -36.84 1.28
CA PHE A 100 -7.29 -36.35 1.85
C PHE A 100 -6.97 -36.97 3.22
N VAL A 101 -8.01 -37.18 4.04
CA VAL A 101 -7.88 -37.63 5.43
C VAL A 101 -7.86 -39.16 5.56
N SER A 102 -8.14 -39.89 4.47
CA SER A 102 -8.31 -41.34 4.43
C SER A 102 -7.03 -42.16 4.66
N THR A 103 -5.90 -41.53 4.96
CA THR A 103 -4.60 -42.22 5.12
C THR A 103 -4.34 -42.78 6.53
N GLY A 104 -5.35 -42.84 7.42
CA GLY A 104 -5.22 -43.43 8.76
C GLY A 104 -4.21 -42.72 9.70
N ARG A 105 -3.73 -41.52 9.35
CA ARG A 105 -2.75 -40.77 10.14
C ARG A 105 -3.44 -39.74 11.03
N THR A 106 -3.16 -39.82 12.33
CA THR A 106 -3.58 -38.80 13.30
C THR A 106 -2.91 -37.46 12.97
N TRP A 107 -3.73 -36.43 12.75
CA TRP A 107 -3.25 -35.07 12.57
C TRP A 107 -2.68 -34.54 13.89
N ALA A 108 -1.47 -33.99 13.83
CA ALA A 108 -0.79 -33.31 14.93
C ALA A 108 -0.21 -31.96 14.47
N PRO A 109 -0.14 -30.95 15.35
CA PRO A 109 0.60 -29.71 15.11
C PRO A 109 2.09 -29.97 14.79
N GLY A 110 2.73 -29.01 14.13
CA GLY A 110 4.14 -29.10 13.73
C GLY A 110 4.43 -30.05 12.56
N ARG A 111 3.47 -30.89 12.13
CA ARG A 111 3.61 -31.73 10.94
C ARG A 111 3.27 -30.95 9.67
N LEU A 112 3.98 -31.28 8.58
CA LEU A 112 3.72 -30.76 7.24
C LEU A 112 2.66 -31.61 6.52
N TYR A 113 1.59 -30.96 6.06
CA TYR A 113 0.55 -31.56 5.24
C TYR A 113 0.57 -30.95 3.84
N GLU A 114 0.64 -31.79 2.81
CA GLU A 114 0.74 -31.34 1.41
C GLU A 114 -0.65 -31.13 0.81
N LEU A 115 -1.15 -29.89 0.80
CA LEU A 115 -2.46 -29.50 0.29
C LEU A 115 -2.54 -29.57 -1.23
N LEU A 116 -1.49 -29.14 -1.92
CA LEU A 116 -1.38 -29.18 -3.39
C LEU A 116 -0.14 -29.98 -3.78
N SER A 117 -0.29 -30.85 -4.78
CA SER A 117 0.77 -31.68 -5.37
C SER A 117 0.55 -31.89 -6.86
N ALA A 118 1.38 -31.27 -7.69
CA ALA A 118 1.34 -31.51 -9.13
C ALA A 118 1.73 -32.96 -9.48
N LYS A 119 2.59 -33.60 -8.67
CA LYS A 119 3.01 -34.99 -8.89
C LYS A 119 1.89 -36.00 -8.59
N ALA A 120 1.07 -35.73 -7.58
CA ALA A 120 -0.04 -36.59 -7.19
C ALA A 120 -1.38 -36.13 -7.78
N ASP A 121 -1.37 -35.15 -8.70
CA ASP A 121 -2.55 -34.54 -9.32
C ASP A 121 -3.66 -34.20 -8.30
N ARG A 122 -3.27 -33.47 -7.24
CA ARG A 122 -4.16 -33.16 -6.11
C ARG A 122 -4.07 -31.69 -5.75
N ASP A 123 -5.23 -31.06 -5.57
CA ASP A 123 -5.34 -29.71 -5.03
C ASP A 123 -6.50 -29.59 -4.02
N CYS A 124 -6.14 -29.46 -2.74
CA CYS A 124 -7.06 -29.15 -1.64
C CYS A 124 -6.78 -27.77 -1.03
N SER A 125 -6.04 -26.88 -1.70
CA SER A 125 -5.62 -25.59 -1.13
C SER A 125 -6.80 -24.63 -0.90
N SER A 126 -7.90 -24.81 -1.63
CA SER A 126 -9.15 -24.06 -1.45
C SER A 126 -9.77 -24.22 -0.06
N VAL A 127 -9.45 -25.31 0.66
CA VAL A 127 -9.93 -25.54 2.04
C VAL A 127 -9.50 -24.41 2.96
N ILE A 128 -8.26 -23.93 2.83
CA ILE A 128 -7.77 -22.77 3.60
C ILE A 128 -8.01 -21.43 2.88
N GLY A 129 -8.62 -21.46 1.69
CA GLY A 129 -8.84 -20.28 0.85
C GLY A 129 -7.53 -19.76 0.23
N PHE A 130 -6.56 -20.64 0.01
CA PHE A 130 -5.27 -20.24 -0.57
C PHE A 130 -5.42 -19.91 -2.05
N THR A 131 -4.84 -18.78 -2.45
CA THR A 131 -4.68 -18.31 -3.84
C THR A 131 -3.30 -17.68 -3.98
N MET A 132 -2.77 -17.60 -5.21
CA MET A 132 -1.42 -17.08 -5.46
C MET A 132 -1.37 -16.07 -6.61
N HIS A 133 -2.51 -15.42 -6.90
CA HIS A 133 -2.60 -14.45 -7.99
C HIS A 133 -1.69 -13.24 -7.80
N GLU A 134 -1.20 -12.97 -6.59
CA GLU A 134 -0.19 -11.94 -6.32
C GLU A 134 1.11 -12.11 -7.13
N LEU A 135 1.43 -13.32 -7.59
CA LEU A 135 2.59 -13.54 -8.47
C LEU A 135 2.33 -13.21 -9.95
N SER A 136 1.08 -12.93 -10.33
CA SER A 136 0.75 -12.58 -11.72
C SER A 136 1.12 -11.15 -12.12
N LEU A 137 1.42 -10.31 -11.14
CA LEU A 137 1.88 -8.94 -11.32
C LEU A 137 3.06 -8.69 -10.38
N VAL A 138 4.23 -8.38 -10.94
CA VAL A 138 5.45 -8.16 -10.16
C VAL A 138 6.17 -6.88 -10.59
N ARG A 139 6.82 -6.21 -9.64
CA ARG A 139 7.71 -5.08 -9.91
C ARG A 139 8.91 -5.13 -8.99
N LEU A 140 10.10 -5.04 -9.55
CA LEU A 140 11.35 -4.91 -8.81
C LEU A 140 11.80 -3.45 -8.90
N GLU A 141 11.92 -2.78 -7.76
CA GLU A 141 12.50 -1.45 -7.69
C GLU A 141 13.88 -1.50 -7.05
N LYS A 142 14.80 -0.72 -7.63
CA LYS A 142 16.15 -0.51 -7.10
C LYS A 142 16.30 0.98 -6.83
N GLN A 143 16.47 1.32 -5.56
CA GLN A 143 16.63 2.69 -5.11
C GLN A 143 18.01 2.88 -4.51
N TYR A 144 18.78 3.81 -5.06
CA TYR A 144 20.05 4.23 -4.48
C TYR A 144 19.76 5.36 -3.50
N ASN A 145 20.00 5.12 -2.21
CA ASN A 145 19.73 6.12 -1.20
C ASN A 145 20.99 6.96 -0.93
N SER A 146 20.93 8.24 -1.30
CA SER A 146 22.00 9.21 -1.00
C SER A 146 22.21 9.42 0.50
N GLN A 147 21.17 9.25 1.33
CA GLN A 147 21.27 9.41 2.80
C GLN A 147 22.01 8.25 3.49
N PHE A 148 22.19 7.09 2.83
CA PHE A 148 22.95 5.95 3.37
C PHE A 148 24.21 5.68 2.54
N MET A 149 25.02 6.70 2.26
CA MET A 149 26.31 6.55 1.57
C MET A 149 26.20 5.82 0.20
N GLY A 150 25.06 5.99 -0.50
CA GLY A 150 24.82 5.30 -1.78
C GLY A 150 24.30 3.85 -1.63
N GLY A 151 23.85 3.45 -0.44
CA GLY A 151 23.28 2.13 -0.18
C GLY A 151 22.11 1.79 -1.10
N LEU A 152 22.21 0.65 -1.76
CA LEU A 152 21.16 0.09 -2.61
C LEU A 152 20.05 -0.52 -1.74
N VAL A 153 18.80 -0.14 -2.00
CA VAL A 153 17.61 -0.78 -1.46
C VAL A 153 16.85 -1.42 -2.62
N GLU A 154 16.56 -2.71 -2.50
CA GLU A 154 15.78 -3.46 -3.48
C GLU A 154 14.41 -3.85 -2.89
N LYS A 155 13.34 -3.44 -3.56
CA LYS A 155 11.95 -3.70 -3.17
C LYS A 155 11.28 -4.59 -4.21
N LEU A 156 10.67 -5.68 -3.77
CA LEU A 156 9.82 -6.54 -4.60
C LEU A 156 8.36 -6.28 -4.27
N PHE A 157 7.62 -5.78 -5.24
CA PHE A 157 6.17 -5.63 -5.17
C PHE A 157 5.52 -6.83 -5.84
N LEU A 158 4.52 -7.38 -5.15
CA LEU A 158 3.62 -8.43 -5.65
C LEU A 158 2.22 -7.84 -5.78
N GLY A 159 1.45 -8.37 -6.73
CA GLY A 159 0.09 -7.93 -7.01
C GLY A 159 -0.78 -7.90 -5.76
N ASP A 160 -1.67 -6.92 -5.68
CA ASP A 160 -2.72 -6.85 -4.67
C ASP A 160 -3.63 -8.08 -4.69
N ILE A 161 -4.44 -8.22 -3.64
CA ILE A 161 -5.47 -9.26 -3.57
C ILE A 161 -6.81 -8.61 -3.32
N HIS A 162 -7.86 -9.27 -3.81
CA HIS A 162 -9.20 -8.73 -3.67
C HIS A 162 -9.59 -8.54 -2.20
N THR A 163 -10.25 -7.41 -1.90
CA THR A 163 -10.70 -7.07 -0.55
C THR A 163 -11.79 -8.02 -0.06
N ASP A 164 -12.71 -8.41 -0.94
CA ASP A 164 -13.61 -9.55 -0.72
C ASP A 164 -12.87 -10.87 -0.93
N ARG A 165 -12.96 -11.76 0.08
CA ARG A 165 -12.34 -13.09 0.08
C ARG A 165 -12.92 -14.00 -1.01
N LEU A 166 -14.21 -13.89 -1.34
CA LEU A 166 -14.88 -14.77 -2.30
C LEU A 166 -14.38 -14.53 -3.74
N GLU A 167 -14.03 -13.28 -4.05
CA GLU A 167 -13.56 -12.88 -5.37
C GLU A 167 -12.08 -13.19 -5.63
N ARG A 168 -11.31 -13.51 -4.58
CA ARG A 168 -9.85 -13.73 -4.69
C ARG A 168 -9.46 -14.79 -5.69
N ILE A 169 -10.29 -15.81 -5.89
CA ILE A 169 -9.96 -16.92 -6.80
C ILE A 169 -9.99 -16.51 -8.27
N HIS A 170 -10.76 -15.49 -8.64
CA HIS A 170 -10.89 -14.98 -10.01
C HIS A 170 -10.19 -13.63 -10.21
N TYR A 171 -9.73 -13.00 -9.13
CA TYR A 171 -9.15 -11.67 -9.18
C TYR A 171 -7.81 -11.63 -9.92
N ARG A 172 -7.72 -10.71 -10.88
CA ARG A 172 -6.46 -10.29 -11.49
C ARG A 172 -5.97 -9.02 -10.78
N PRO A 173 -4.76 -9.02 -10.21
CA PRO A 173 -4.20 -7.85 -9.55
C PRO A 173 -4.15 -6.62 -10.46
N THR A 174 -4.48 -5.46 -9.89
CA THR A 174 -4.40 -4.15 -10.56
C THR A 174 -3.59 -3.12 -9.75
N GLY A 175 -3.21 -3.47 -8.52
CA GLY A 175 -2.32 -2.72 -7.66
C GLY A 175 -1.25 -3.61 -7.05
N TYR A 176 -0.64 -3.16 -5.95
CA TYR A 176 0.40 -3.91 -5.26
C TYR A 176 0.12 -3.99 -3.76
N GLN A 177 0.52 -5.10 -3.16
CA GLN A 177 0.66 -5.22 -1.71
C GLN A 177 1.85 -4.38 -1.22
N GLN A 178 2.02 -4.27 0.11
CA GLN A 178 3.25 -3.74 0.69
C GLN A 178 4.47 -4.49 0.12
N PRO A 179 5.53 -3.77 -0.28
CA PRO A 179 6.70 -4.40 -0.88
C PRO A 179 7.50 -5.20 0.15
N LEU A 180 8.02 -6.34 -0.31
CA LEU A 180 9.07 -7.07 0.37
C LEU A 180 10.41 -6.38 0.09
N GLN A 181 11.38 -6.51 0.99
CA GLN A 181 12.73 -6.00 0.77
C GLN A 181 13.74 -7.15 0.61
N SER A 182 14.79 -6.91 -0.17
CA SER A 182 15.86 -7.87 -0.36
C SER A 182 16.59 -8.16 0.94
N ALA A 183 16.85 -9.43 1.23
CA ALA A 183 17.63 -9.83 2.41
C ALA A 183 19.03 -9.19 2.45
N MET A 184 19.60 -8.88 1.28
CA MET A 184 20.92 -8.29 1.15
C MET A 184 20.89 -6.75 1.03
N HIS A 185 19.80 -6.20 0.49
CA HIS A 185 19.68 -4.79 0.12
C HIS A 185 18.37 -4.21 0.68
N HIS A 186 18.31 -4.04 2.00
CA HIS A 186 17.16 -3.49 2.70
C HIS A 186 17.52 -2.25 3.52
N ILE A 187 16.51 -1.52 3.96
CA ILE A 187 16.68 -0.34 4.83
C ILE A 187 17.12 -0.81 6.21
N HIS A 188 18.22 -0.27 6.72
CA HIS A 188 18.73 -0.51 8.06
C HIS A 188 18.40 0.63 9.03
N PRO A 189 18.16 0.33 10.33
CA PRO A 189 18.03 -1.02 10.91
C PRO A 189 16.70 -1.70 10.56
N CYS A 190 16.68 -3.04 10.50
CA CYS A 190 15.46 -3.83 10.32
C CYS A 190 15.42 -5.04 11.28
N PRO A 191 15.02 -4.84 12.55
CA PRO A 191 14.89 -5.93 13.52
C PRO A 191 13.93 -7.05 13.08
N VAL A 192 12.89 -6.72 12.31
CA VAL A 192 11.97 -7.74 11.76
C VAL A 192 12.68 -8.64 10.75
N CYS A 193 13.58 -8.07 9.95
CA CYS A 193 14.33 -8.80 8.94
C CYS A 193 15.21 -9.88 9.57
N GLU A 194 15.81 -9.59 10.73
CA GLU A 194 16.67 -10.51 11.48
C GLU A 194 15.92 -11.75 11.98
N VAL A 195 14.62 -11.62 12.28
CA VAL A 195 13.78 -12.74 12.73
C VAL A 195 13.14 -13.47 11.55
N VAL A 196 12.74 -12.76 10.48
CA VAL A 196 12.09 -13.38 9.31
C VAL A 196 13.10 -14.12 8.42
N TYR A 197 14.34 -13.63 8.31
CA TYR A 197 15.37 -14.22 7.46
C TYR A 197 15.69 -15.70 7.78
N PRO A 198 15.92 -16.10 9.05
CA PRO A 198 16.22 -17.49 9.40
C PRO A 198 14.98 -18.39 9.54
N ALA A 199 13.77 -17.84 9.43
CA ALA A 199 12.55 -18.58 9.69
C ALA A 199 12.29 -19.71 8.66
N ASP A 200 11.68 -20.79 9.13
CA ASP A 200 11.22 -21.91 8.31
C ASP A 200 9.78 -22.28 8.68
N GLU A 201 9.16 -23.14 7.89
CA GLU A 201 7.76 -23.54 8.08
C GLU A 201 7.39 -24.13 9.45
N HIS A 202 8.36 -24.69 10.18
CA HIS A 202 8.19 -25.22 11.54
C HIS A 202 8.51 -24.17 12.60
N HIS A 203 9.33 -23.17 12.28
CA HIS A 203 9.76 -22.10 13.17
C HIS A 203 9.33 -20.73 12.63
N PRO A 204 8.02 -20.39 12.72
CA PRO A 204 7.50 -19.09 12.28
C PRO A 204 8.13 -17.96 13.09
N PRO A 205 8.44 -16.80 12.48
CA PRO A 205 9.10 -15.71 13.17
C PRO A 205 8.14 -15.08 14.19
N VAL A 206 8.58 -14.88 15.43
CA VAL A 206 7.81 -14.17 16.46
C VAL A 206 8.39 -12.76 16.58
N LEU A 207 7.62 -11.75 16.16
CA LEU A 207 8.15 -10.39 16.09
C LEU A 207 8.31 -9.76 17.49
N PRO A 208 9.30 -8.87 17.66
CA PRO A 208 9.51 -8.17 18.92
C PRO A 208 8.28 -7.34 19.32
N HIS A 209 8.02 -7.27 20.63
CA HIS A 209 6.93 -6.46 21.13
C HIS A 209 7.25 -4.97 20.93
N THR A 210 6.44 -4.28 20.14
CA THR A 210 6.45 -2.83 20.00
C THR A 210 5.30 -2.24 20.82
N PRO A 211 5.58 -1.47 21.89
CA PRO A 211 4.55 -0.72 22.61
C PRO A 211 3.81 0.22 21.66
N ARG A 212 2.49 0.29 21.80
CA ARG A 212 1.63 1.18 20.99
C ARG A 212 0.87 2.14 21.91
N PRO A 213 1.49 3.26 22.31
CA PRO A 213 0.74 4.27 23.04
C PRO A 213 -0.36 4.84 22.11
N PRO A 214 -1.51 5.24 22.66
CA PRO A 214 -2.49 6.02 21.91
C PRO A 214 -1.82 7.29 21.39
N VAL A 215 -1.76 7.45 20.07
CA VAL A 215 -1.26 8.67 19.44
C VAL A 215 -2.46 9.42 18.88
N PRO A 216 -2.64 10.72 19.21
CA PRO A 216 -3.73 11.49 18.65
C PRO A 216 -3.53 11.67 17.14
N LEU A 217 -4.62 11.61 16.39
CA LEU A 217 -4.63 11.88 14.95
C LEU A 217 -4.56 13.39 14.72
N THR A 218 -3.34 13.94 14.66
CA THR A 218 -3.11 15.37 14.46
C THR A 218 -1.91 15.64 13.57
N GLY A 219 -1.84 16.87 13.05
CA GLY A 219 -0.70 17.35 12.28
C GLY A 219 -0.77 16.95 10.81
N ARG A 220 0.38 17.05 10.14
CA ARG A 220 0.52 16.92 8.69
C ARG A 220 1.17 15.58 8.35
N TRP A 221 0.65 14.91 7.32
CA TRP A 221 1.03 13.55 6.93
C TRP A 221 1.18 13.47 5.42
N VAL A 222 2.24 12.84 4.93
CA VAL A 222 2.56 12.81 3.51
C VAL A 222 2.94 11.40 3.02
N SER A 223 2.61 11.07 1.78
CA SER A 223 3.06 9.83 1.15
C SER A 223 4.59 9.82 1.03
N GLY A 224 5.22 8.74 1.49
CA GLY A 224 6.69 8.59 1.37
C GLY A 224 7.16 8.16 -0.02
N GLN A 225 6.24 7.75 -0.90
CA GLN A 225 6.51 7.31 -2.28
C GLN A 225 5.23 7.43 -3.12
N CYS A 226 5.37 7.28 -4.44
CA CYS A 226 4.23 7.19 -5.36
C CYS A 226 3.37 5.97 -5.00
N GLU A 227 2.08 6.17 -4.76
CA GLU A 227 1.14 5.11 -4.41
C GLU A 227 0.46 4.57 -5.66
N VAL A 228 0.31 3.24 -5.76
CA VAL A 228 -0.43 2.57 -6.83
C VAL A 228 -1.74 2.06 -6.25
N ARG A 229 -2.87 2.44 -6.86
CA ARG A 229 -4.21 2.00 -6.44
C ARG A 229 -4.84 1.04 -7.44
N PRO A 230 -5.78 0.20 -6.97
CA PRO A 230 -6.69 -0.51 -7.87
C PRO A 230 -7.33 0.44 -8.90
N ALA A 231 -7.63 -0.08 -10.08
CA ALA A 231 -8.10 0.71 -11.24
C ALA A 231 -7.11 1.77 -11.76
N VAL A 232 -5.80 1.56 -11.56
CA VAL A 232 -4.71 2.30 -12.24
C VAL A 232 -4.66 3.79 -11.89
N LEU A 233 -4.88 4.12 -10.62
CA LEU A 233 -4.64 5.48 -10.11
C LEU A 233 -3.27 5.53 -9.44
N PHE A 234 -2.40 6.39 -9.95
CA PHE A 234 -1.15 6.77 -9.29
C PHE A 234 -1.38 8.06 -8.55
N LEU A 235 -1.00 8.11 -7.27
CA LEU A 235 -1.20 9.31 -6.48
C LEU A 235 -0.19 9.47 -5.35
N THR A 236 -0.06 10.70 -4.88
CA THR A 236 0.51 11.02 -3.57
C THR A 236 -0.51 11.81 -2.76
N ARG A 237 -0.46 11.67 -1.44
CA ARG A 237 -1.39 12.30 -0.51
C ARG A 237 -0.64 13.21 0.43
N TYR A 238 -1.28 14.31 0.78
CA TYR A 238 -0.89 15.20 1.85
C TYR A 238 -2.13 15.51 2.67
N LEU A 239 -2.17 15.07 3.92
CA LEU A 239 -3.33 15.21 4.80
C LEU A 239 -2.97 16.03 6.03
N THR A 240 -3.86 16.93 6.44
CA THR A 240 -3.77 17.64 7.70
C THR A 240 -4.95 17.24 8.59
N PHE A 241 -4.66 16.89 9.84
CA PHE A 241 -5.66 16.58 10.85
C PHE A 241 -5.60 17.61 11.98
N HIS A 242 -6.74 18.22 12.27
CA HIS A 242 -6.92 19.19 13.34
C HIS A 242 -7.70 18.53 14.49
N GLY A 243 -6.98 18.18 15.57
CA GLY A 243 -7.56 17.42 16.69
C GLY A 243 -8.63 18.18 17.46
N ASP A 244 -8.46 19.49 17.63
CA ASP A 244 -9.28 20.31 18.54
C ASP A 244 -10.73 20.45 18.06
N ASN A 245 -10.94 20.50 16.75
CA ASN A 245 -12.25 20.68 16.11
C ASN A 245 -12.67 19.47 15.25
N GLN A 246 -11.88 18.38 15.28
CA GLN A 246 -12.08 17.17 14.48
C GLN A 246 -12.28 17.45 12.97
N THR A 247 -11.57 18.44 12.45
CA THR A 247 -11.56 18.74 11.02
C THR A 247 -10.32 18.15 10.36
N TRP A 248 -10.45 17.90 9.06
CA TRP A 248 -9.34 17.45 8.24
C TRP A 248 -9.41 18.09 6.86
N GLU A 249 -8.26 18.18 6.24
CA GLU A 249 -8.08 18.58 4.85
C GLU A 249 -7.08 17.64 4.19
N GLY A 250 -7.25 17.41 2.90
CA GLY A 250 -6.44 16.47 2.15
C GLY A 250 -6.25 16.93 0.72
N PHE A 251 -4.99 16.88 0.28
CA PHE A 251 -4.61 17.01 -1.11
C PHE A 251 -4.23 15.64 -1.65
N TYR A 252 -4.85 15.27 -2.76
CA TYR A 252 -4.59 14.06 -3.52
C TYR A 252 -4.06 14.50 -4.88
N TYR A 253 -2.77 14.28 -5.12
CA TYR A 253 -2.11 14.59 -6.38
C TYR A 253 -2.16 13.35 -7.25
N HIS A 254 -2.85 13.40 -8.39
CA HIS A 254 -2.99 12.28 -9.30
C HIS A 254 -1.99 12.37 -10.46
N TYR A 255 -1.53 11.21 -10.92
CA TYR A 255 -0.51 11.08 -11.96
C TYR A 255 -0.87 10.00 -12.98
N ALA A 256 -0.29 10.11 -14.17
CA ALA A 256 -0.48 9.16 -15.27
C ALA A 256 0.56 8.02 -15.27
N ASP A 257 1.56 8.08 -14.39
CA ASP A 257 2.71 7.20 -14.39
C ASP A 257 3.11 6.75 -12.97
N PRO A 258 3.74 5.56 -12.86
CA PRO A 258 4.06 4.91 -11.60
C PRO A 258 5.24 5.51 -10.82
N LEU A 259 5.86 6.57 -11.36
CA LEU A 259 6.89 7.35 -10.68
C LEU A 259 6.37 8.73 -10.27
N CYS A 260 5.07 9.00 -10.48
CA CYS A 260 4.43 10.26 -10.16
C CYS A 260 5.15 11.48 -10.79
N ARG A 261 5.51 11.39 -12.08
CA ARG A 261 6.21 12.45 -12.82
C ARG A 261 5.30 13.27 -13.72
N HIS A 262 4.19 12.70 -14.18
CA HIS A 262 3.26 13.30 -15.11
C HIS A 262 1.92 13.56 -14.39
N PRO A 263 1.74 14.75 -13.80
CA PRO A 263 0.52 15.07 -13.08
C PRO A 263 -0.70 15.12 -14.01
N THR A 264 -1.86 14.74 -13.47
CA THR A 264 -3.14 14.74 -14.19
C THR A 264 -4.12 15.74 -13.62
N PHE A 265 -4.36 15.68 -12.31
CA PHE A 265 -5.13 16.66 -11.56
C PHE A 265 -4.80 16.59 -10.08
N THR A 266 -5.12 17.66 -9.37
CA THR A 266 -5.15 17.68 -7.90
C THR A 266 -6.60 17.68 -7.44
N LEU A 267 -6.88 16.90 -6.41
CA LEU A 267 -8.13 16.94 -5.66
C LEU A 267 -7.82 17.47 -4.25
N TYR A 268 -8.44 18.59 -3.90
CA TYR A 268 -8.55 19.04 -2.52
C TYR A 268 -9.88 18.53 -1.95
N ALA A 269 -9.86 17.98 -0.74
CA ALA A 269 -11.05 17.57 -0.01
C ALA A 269 -10.93 17.97 1.46
N SER A 270 -12.04 18.35 2.09
CA SER A 270 -12.07 18.66 3.52
C SER A 270 -13.40 18.31 4.16
N GLY A 271 -13.38 18.21 5.48
CA GLY A 271 -14.58 18.05 6.28
C GLY A 271 -14.28 17.67 7.73
N LEU A 272 -15.11 16.80 8.28
CA LEU A 272 -15.08 16.39 9.69
C LEU A 272 -14.73 14.91 9.82
N PHE A 273 -14.20 14.50 10.96
CA PHE A 273 -14.04 13.09 11.30
C PHE A 273 -14.59 12.78 12.70
N SER A 274 -15.16 11.59 12.87
CA SER A 274 -15.74 11.16 14.15
C SER A 274 -14.65 10.89 15.19
N LYS A 275 -15.06 10.72 16.45
CA LYS A 275 -14.17 10.09 17.44
C LYS A 275 -13.85 8.66 16.99
N GLY A 276 -12.59 8.24 17.21
CA GLY A 276 -12.14 6.89 16.90
C GLY A 276 -12.45 5.88 18.00
N PHE A 277 -12.78 4.64 17.61
CA PHE A 277 -13.05 3.51 18.50
C PHE A 277 -12.19 2.30 18.12
N PRO A 278 -11.81 1.42 19.06
CA PRO A 278 -11.10 0.18 18.71
C PRO A 278 -11.90 -0.69 17.74
N SER A 279 -11.25 -1.19 16.70
CA SER A 279 -11.91 -2.04 15.70
C SER A 279 -12.26 -3.41 16.25
N GLN A 280 -13.49 -3.86 15.96
CA GLN A 280 -13.95 -5.21 16.29
C GLN A 280 -13.50 -6.24 15.25
N ARG A 281 -13.32 -5.80 13.99
CA ARG A 281 -12.93 -6.66 12.86
C ARG A 281 -11.42 -6.81 12.77
N VAL A 282 -10.68 -5.70 12.88
CA VAL A 282 -9.23 -5.66 12.74
C VAL A 282 -8.58 -5.33 14.07
N LYS A 283 -8.15 -6.36 14.80
CA LYS A 283 -7.43 -6.18 16.06
C LYS A 283 -6.30 -5.15 15.92
N GLY A 284 -6.22 -4.23 16.88
CA GLY A 284 -5.20 -3.18 16.90
C GLY A 284 -5.44 -2.01 15.93
N GLY A 285 -6.55 -2.01 15.19
CA GLY A 285 -7.01 -0.86 14.40
C GLY A 285 -7.98 0.03 15.16
N THR A 286 -8.20 1.23 14.62
CA THR A 286 -9.15 2.22 15.12
C THR A 286 -10.14 2.60 14.02
N GLU A 287 -11.42 2.48 14.29
CA GLU A 287 -12.51 2.79 13.37
C GLU A 287 -12.98 4.23 13.61
N LEU A 288 -13.14 4.99 12.52
CA LEU A 288 -13.74 6.32 12.53
C LEU A 288 -14.44 6.58 11.20
N VAL A 289 -15.25 7.63 11.18
CA VAL A 289 -16.03 8.03 10.01
C VAL A 289 -15.56 9.41 9.57
N PHE A 290 -15.23 9.53 8.29
CA PHE A 290 -14.92 10.80 7.65
C PHE A 290 -16.16 11.30 6.93
N HIS A 291 -16.49 12.57 7.15
CA HIS A 291 -17.49 13.29 6.37
C HIS A 291 -16.78 14.28 5.48
N VAL A 292 -16.84 14.06 4.18
CA VAL A 292 -16.33 14.98 3.15
C VAL A 292 -17.46 15.91 2.75
N ASN A 293 -17.29 17.21 2.96
CA ASN A 293 -18.33 18.20 2.65
C ASN A 293 -17.90 19.25 1.63
N ARG A 294 -16.59 19.38 1.37
CA ARG A 294 -16.04 20.30 0.39
C ARG A 294 -14.98 19.60 -0.45
N ALA A 295 -14.99 19.89 -1.75
CA ALA A 295 -13.91 19.51 -2.62
C ALA A 295 -13.68 20.51 -3.74
N CYS A 296 -12.41 20.63 -4.13
CA CYS A 296 -11.98 21.38 -5.29
C CYS A 296 -11.13 20.50 -6.19
N VAL A 297 -11.16 20.75 -7.50
CA VAL A 297 -10.35 20.02 -8.48
C VAL A 297 -9.55 21.03 -9.28
N MET A 298 -8.29 20.70 -9.58
CA MET A 298 -7.43 21.46 -10.48
C MET A 298 -6.84 20.51 -11.52
N PRO A 299 -7.26 20.57 -12.79
CA PRO A 299 -6.66 19.76 -13.84
C PRO A 299 -5.27 20.28 -14.20
N LEU A 300 -4.31 19.38 -14.38
CA LEU A 300 -2.90 19.69 -14.61
C LEU A 300 -2.42 19.28 -16.01
N ASN A 301 -3.30 18.71 -16.84
CA ASN A 301 -3.01 18.43 -18.24
C ASN A 301 -4.24 18.58 -19.14
N LYS A 302 -4.00 18.71 -20.44
CA LYS A 302 -5.05 18.94 -21.45
C LYS A 302 -6.06 17.79 -21.54
N ALA A 303 -5.63 16.54 -21.34
CA ALA A 303 -6.50 15.38 -21.45
C ALA A 303 -7.56 15.38 -20.33
N THR A 304 -7.15 15.64 -19.08
CA THR A 304 -8.07 15.79 -17.95
C THR A 304 -8.99 16.99 -18.16
N THR A 305 -8.47 18.16 -18.55
CA THR A 305 -9.30 19.33 -18.86
C THR A 305 -10.36 19.03 -19.92
N TRP A 306 -10.03 18.27 -20.96
CA TRP A 306 -10.98 17.86 -22.00
C TRP A 306 -12.10 16.96 -21.44
N VAL A 307 -11.75 16.01 -20.58
CA VAL A 307 -12.73 15.15 -19.89
C VAL A 307 -13.68 16.00 -19.03
N LEU A 308 -13.14 16.95 -18.25
CA LEU A 308 -13.94 17.82 -17.38
C LEU A 308 -14.85 18.77 -18.17
N ASN A 309 -14.36 19.34 -19.27
CA ASN A 309 -15.18 20.18 -20.16
C ASN A 309 -16.25 19.40 -20.94
N SER A 310 -16.10 18.09 -21.05
CA SER A 310 -17.09 17.19 -21.66
C SER A 310 -18.12 16.67 -20.65
N SER A 311 -18.03 17.09 -19.38
CA SER A 311 -18.98 16.68 -18.34
C SER A 311 -20.37 17.30 -18.54
N ARG A 312 -21.41 16.63 -18.03
CA ARG A 312 -22.78 17.14 -18.09
C ARG A 312 -22.88 18.45 -17.27
N PRO A 313 -23.61 19.47 -17.75
CA PRO A 313 -23.84 20.68 -16.96
C PRO A 313 -24.35 20.37 -15.55
N GLY A 314 -23.75 21.00 -14.54
CA GLY A 314 -24.09 20.81 -13.12
C GLY A 314 -23.55 19.52 -12.49
N SER A 315 -22.75 18.72 -13.19
CA SER A 315 -22.19 17.45 -12.66
C SER A 315 -20.73 17.50 -12.22
N CYS A 316 -20.00 18.58 -12.53
CA CYS A 316 -18.59 18.75 -12.18
C CYS A 316 -18.15 20.22 -12.38
N GLY A 317 -18.41 21.07 -11.39
CA GLY A 317 -18.02 22.50 -11.43
C GLY A 317 -18.71 23.29 -12.55
N ALA A 318 -18.06 24.37 -13.00
CA ALA A 318 -18.60 25.22 -14.06
C ALA A 318 -18.36 24.60 -15.46
N ALA A 319 -19.42 24.11 -16.09
CA ALA A 319 -19.37 23.44 -17.38
C ALA A 319 -18.69 24.30 -18.47
N GLY A 320 -17.77 23.67 -19.21
CA GLY A 320 -17.03 24.31 -20.31
C GLY A 320 -16.00 25.35 -19.89
N LYS A 321 -15.79 25.57 -18.59
CA LYS A 321 -14.86 26.58 -18.05
C LYS A 321 -13.63 25.99 -17.37
N TRP A 322 -13.30 24.73 -17.63
CA TRP A 322 -12.10 24.11 -17.07
C TRP A 322 -10.86 24.52 -17.86
N PHE A 323 -9.82 24.96 -17.16
CA PHE A 323 -8.52 25.33 -17.72
C PHE A 323 -7.40 24.62 -16.97
N VAL A 324 -6.30 24.32 -17.67
CA VAL A 324 -5.13 23.69 -17.05
C VAL A 324 -4.52 24.63 -16.01
N GLY A 325 -4.31 24.12 -14.80
CA GLY A 325 -3.73 24.88 -13.68
C GLY A 325 -4.71 25.78 -12.93
N GLU A 326 -6.00 25.79 -13.31
CA GLU A 326 -7.03 26.56 -12.61
C GLU A 326 -7.91 25.63 -11.76
N GLU A 327 -7.96 25.93 -10.46
CA GLU A 327 -8.82 25.20 -9.53
C GLU A 327 -10.28 25.65 -9.64
N GLN A 328 -11.21 24.70 -9.52
CA GLN A 328 -12.62 25.00 -9.30
C GLN A 328 -13.22 24.20 -8.16
N ASP A 329 -14.14 24.85 -7.45
CA ASP A 329 -15.00 24.23 -6.45
C ASP A 329 -16.07 23.36 -7.15
N ILE A 330 -16.16 22.10 -6.74
CA ILE A 330 -17.14 21.11 -7.23
C ILE A 330 -18.21 20.79 -6.17
N THR A 331 -18.17 21.45 -5.01
CA THR A 331 -19.10 21.26 -3.90
C THR A 331 -20.52 21.62 -4.31
N GLY A 332 -20.70 22.77 -4.98
CA GLY A 332 -22.02 23.24 -5.42
C GLY A 332 -22.69 22.35 -6.49
N THR A 333 -21.92 21.49 -7.16
CA THR A 333 -22.41 20.50 -8.13
C THR A 333 -22.64 19.11 -7.54
N GLY A 334 -22.55 18.96 -6.21
CA GLY A 334 -22.63 17.65 -5.56
C GLY A 334 -21.43 16.74 -5.87
N GLY A 335 -20.29 17.33 -6.21
CA GLY A 335 -19.07 16.63 -6.60
C GLY A 335 -18.76 16.73 -8.10
N CYS A 336 -18.01 15.75 -8.60
CA CYS A 336 -17.58 15.64 -9.98
C CYS A 336 -17.76 14.21 -10.49
N GLN A 337 -18.87 13.96 -11.20
CA GLN A 337 -19.21 12.62 -11.71
C GLN A 337 -18.15 12.07 -12.67
N ALA A 338 -17.53 12.94 -13.49
CA ALA A 338 -16.48 12.54 -14.43
C ALA A 338 -15.23 11.95 -13.75
N LEU A 339 -15.01 12.28 -12.48
CA LEU A 339 -13.92 11.77 -11.65
C LEU A 339 -14.39 10.76 -10.59
N GLY A 340 -15.68 10.39 -10.60
CA GLY A 340 -16.27 9.50 -9.57
C GLY A 340 -16.35 10.13 -8.18
N ILE A 341 -16.35 11.46 -8.08
CA ILE A 341 -16.40 12.19 -6.82
C ILE A 341 -17.85 12.58 -6.54
N HIS A 342 -18.37 12.21 -5.38
CA HIS A 342 -19.72 12.53 -4.93
C HIS A 342 -19.67 13.31 -3.62
N LEU A 343 -20.50 14.35 -3.48
CA LEU A 343 -20.60 15.15 -2.26
C LEU A 343 -22.06 15.39 -1.86
N PRO A 344 -22.35 15.45 -0.54
CA PRO A 344 -21.46 15.08 0.55
C PRO A 344 -21.13 13.57 0.53
N HIS A 345 -19.96 13.20 1.05
CA HIS A 345 -19.53 11.80 1.14
C HIS A 345 -19.28 11.40 2.58
N THR A 346 -19.64 10.16 2.91
CA THR A 346 -19.27 9.53 4.17
C THR A 346 -18.35 8.38 3.85
N GLU A 347 -17.18 8.34 4.49
CA GLU A 347 -16.18 7.30 4.31
C GLU A 347 -15.89 6.62 5.66
N TYR A 348 -16.17 5.33 5.75
CA TYR A 348 -15.84 4.49 6.90
C TYR A 348 -14.37 4.10 6.81
N GLU A 349 -13.62 4.45 7.84
CA GLU A 349 -12.17 4.37 7.81
C GLU A 349 -11.63 3.48 8.94
N LEU A 350 -10.50 2.83 8.65
CA LEU A 350 -9.68 2.07 9.58
C LEU A 350 -8.30 2.71 9.68
N LEU A 351 -7.98 3.27 10.84
CA LEU A 351 -6.69 3.87 11.11
C LEU A 351 -5.81 3.01 12.00
N ARG A 352 -4.50 3.21 11.85
CA ARG A 352 -3.49 2.73 12.79
C ARG A 352 -2.30 3.67 12.74
N ILE A 353 -1.84 4.12 13.90
CA ILE A 353 -0.63 4.93 14.02
C ILE A 353 0.46 4.09 14.65
N GLU A 354 1.65 4.08 14.05
CA GLU A 354 2.81 3.37 14.54
C GLU A 354 4.06 4.24 14.47
N ARG A 355 5.16 3.76 15.05
CA ARG A 355 6.49 4.29 14.79
C ARG A 355 7.31 3.26 14.02
N ASP A 356 8.04 3.72 13.01
CA ASP A 356 9.05 2.88 12.38
C ASP A 356 10.31 2.77 13.26
N TRP A 357 11.26 1.94 12.84
CA TRP A 357 12.52 1.71 13.57
C TRP A 357 13.43 2.94 13.63
N ASN A 358 13.18 3.95 12.79
CA ASN A 358 13.87 5.24 12.81
C ASN A 358 13.11 6.27 13.67
N GLY A 359 12.05 5.87 14.37
CA GLY A 359 11.25 6.70 15.25
C GLY A 359 10.23 7.59 14.54
N ARG A 360 10.11 7.52 13.20
CA ARG A 360 9.14 8.30 12.42
C ARG A 360 7.74 7.76 12.65
N GLN A 361 6.77 8.65 12.78
CA GLN A 361 5.37 8.25 12.90
C GLN A 361 4.81 7.88 11.53
N LEU A 362 4.10 6.76 11.49
CA LEU A 362 3.43 6.22 10.31
C LEU A 362 1.93 6.19 10.57
N LEU A 363 1.16 6.81 9.69
CA LEU A 363 -0.30 6.74 9.66
C LEU A 363 -0.74 5.79 8.56
N TYR A 364 -1.31 4.66 8.97
CA TYR A 364 -1.97 3.73 8.07
C TYR A 364 -3.46 4.06 8.01
N MET A 365 -3.95 4.18 6.79
CA MET A 365 -5.39 4.33 6.49
C MET A 365 -5.89 3.06 5.82
N GLY A 366 -7.18 2.81 5.86
CA GLY A 366 -7.81 1.56 5.49
C GLY A 366 -7.84 1.34 3.98
N GLU A 367 -7.50 0.14 3.52
CA GLU A 367 -7.47 -0.19 2.10
C GLU A 367 -8.85 -0.03 1.45
N ARG A 368 -8.91 0.74 0.35
CA ARG A 368 -10.15 0.93 -0.41
C ARG A 368 -10.54 -0.38 -1.11
N PRO A 369 -11.84 -0.62 -1.33
CA PRO A 369 -12.32 -1.77 -2.10
C PRO A 369 -11.63 -1.90 -3.47
N THR A 370 -11.19 -3.11 -3.81
CA THR A 370 -10.52 -3.41 -5.08
C THR A 370 -11.45 -3.37 -6.29
N ASP A 371 -12.77 -3.43 -6.06
CA ASP A 371 -13.81 -3.31 -7.08
C ASP A 371 -14.05 -1.86 -7.54
N GLY A 372 -13.33 -0.89 -6.95
CA GLY A 372 -13.45 0.53 -7.26
C GLY A 372 -14.59 1.24 -6.53
N SER A 373 -15.36 0.53 -5.69
CA SER A 373 -16.38 1.15 -4.85
C SER A 373 -15.76 1.94 -3.69
N SER A 374 -16.55 2.82 -3.07
CA SER A 374 -16.16 3.55 -1.86
C SER A 374 -16.57 2.77 -0.60
N PRO A 375 -15.81 2.87 0.50
CA PRO A 375 -16.21 2.30 1.79
C PRO A 375 -17.24 3.24 2.47
N ASP A 376 -18.40 3.38 1.84
CA ASP A 376 -19.46 4.34 2.20
C ASP A 376 -20.55 3.75 3.10
N THR A 377 -20.42 2.48 3.46
CA THR A 377 -21.27 1.78 4.43
C THR A 377 -20.44 1.02 5.46
N PRO A 378 -21.01 0.69 6.64
CA PRO A 378 -20.30 -0.08 7.67
C PRO A 378 -19.79 -1.44 7.19
N GLU A 379 -20.51 -2.11 6.28
CA GLU A 379 -20.16 -3.43 5.77
C GLU A 379 -18.88 -3.36 4.93
N LYS A 380 -18.73 -2.30 4.15
CA LYS A 380 -17.57 -2.00 3.29
C LYS A 380 -16.38 -1.41 4.04
N GLN A 381 -16.46 -1.29 5.36
CA GLN A 381 -15.36 -0.78 6.16
C GLN A 381 -14.06 -1.58 5.88
N PRO A 382 -12.92 -0.91 5.69
CA PRO A 382 -11.66 -1.56 5.37
C PRO A 382 -11.24 -2.60 6.40
N THR A 383 -10.59 -3.67 5.93
CA THR A 383 -10.05 -4.75 6.78
C THR A 383 -8.53 -4.89 6.70
N SER A 384 -7.88 -3.96 6.02
CA SER A 384 -6.44 -3.91 5.80
C SER A 384 -6.03 -2.46 5.60
N TYR A 385 -4.74 -2.22 5.36
CA TYR A 385 -4.20 -0.87 5.27
C TYR A 385 -3.53 -0.59 3.94
N GLN A 386 -3.71 0.64 3.49
CA GLN A 386 -2.97 1.28 2.42
C GLN A 386 -1.49 1.49 2.82
N PRO A 387 -0.60 1.83 1.87
CA PRO A 387 0.72 2.36 2.20
C PRO A 387 0.64 3.51 3.21
N PRO A 388 1.51 3.51 4.24
CA PRO A 388 1.43 4.49 5.30
C PRO A 388 1.89 5.87 4.83
N LEU A 389 1.28 6.90 5.42
CA LEU A 389 1.77 8.28 5.39
C LEU A 389 2.81 8.47 6.50
N ILE A 390 3.77 9.36 6.26
CA ILE A 390 4.80 9.75 7.22
C ILE A 390 4.40 11.09 7.82
N GLN A 391 4.48 11.24 9.13
CA GLN A 391 4.24 12.53 9.77
C GLN A 391 5.34 13.52 9.39
N CYS A 392 4.96 14.71 8.95
CA CYS A 392 5.88 15.80 8.73
C CYS A 392 6.48 16.24 10.07
N SER A 393 7.78 16.52 10.12
CA SER A 393 8.36 17.21 11.27
C SER A 393 7.67 18.55 11.46
N GLN A 394 7.21 18.85 12.67
CA GLN A 394 7.00 20.25 13.03
C GLN A 394 8.38 20.89 12.93
N GLU A 395 8.57 21.88 12.05
CA GLU A 395 9.70 22.77 12.24
C GLU A 395 9.61 23.26 13.69
N PRO A 396 10.70 23.25 14.48
CA PRO A 396 10.69 24.03 15.70
C PRO A 396 10.31 25.44 15.26
N THR A 397 9.18 25.94 15.74
CA THR A 397 8.87 27.35 15.71
C THR A 397 10.06 28.00 16.39
N VAL A 398 11.02 28.47 15.60
CA VAL A 398 12.04 29.40 16.08
C VAL A 398 11.20 30.53 16.64
N PRO A 399 11.22 30.77 17.97
CA PRO A 399 10.50 31.90 18.52
C PRO A 399 11.05 33.11 17.77
N SER A 400 10.18 33.83 17.08
CA SER A 400 10.53 35.08 16.42
C SER A 400 10.85 36.09 17.52
N THR A 401 12.05 36.01 18.07
CA THR A 401 12.58 37.00 19.01
C THR A 401 13.06 38.19 18.21
N HIS A 402 12.14 38.91 17.57
CA HIS A 402 12.38 40.28 17.15
C HIS A 402 11.09 41.07 17.24
N SER A 403 10.76 41.47 18.46
CA SER A 403 10.00 42.69 18.69
C SER A 403 10.96 43.75 19.21
N ARG A 404 10.99 44.86 18.46
CA ARG A 404 11.36 46.23 18.87
C ARG A 404 12.84 46.53 19.12
N LEU A 405 13.47 47.07 18.08
CA LEU A 405 14.08 48.38 18.18
C LEU A 405 13.70 49.18 16.92
N MET A 406 12.81 50.16 17.08
CA MET A 406 12.96 51.43 16.35
C MET A 406 14.06 52.18 17.11
N ASP A 407 15.00 52.90 16.49
CA ASP A 407 14.79 53.88 15.44
C ASP A 407 16.15 54.27 14.79
N SER A 408 16.07 54.99 13.65
CA SER A 408 17.11 55.86 13.09
C SER A 408 18.25 55.24 12.25
N THR A 409 18.12 55.29 10.92
CA THR A 409 18.85 56.22 10.01
C THR A 409 18.87 55.71 8.57
N ALA A 410 18.70 56.66 7.66
CA ALA A 410 18.70 56.50 6.22
C ALA A 410 20.10 56.21 5.64
N SER A 411 20.09 55.56 4.46
CA SER A 411 20.93 55.87 3.29
C SER A 411 21.75 54.70 2.74
N SER A 412 21.69 54.60 1.41
CA SER A 412 22.66 54.03 0.45
C SER A 412 22.76 52.49 0.26
N ALA A 413 22.25 52.05 -0.90
CA ALA A 413 22.82 50.96 -1.71
C ALA A 413 24.20 51.39 -2.28
N PRO A 414 25.15 50.48 -2.61
CA PRO A 414 25.15 49.65 -3.86
C PRO A 414 25.98 48.33 -3.72
N PRO A 415 26.51 47.67 -4.79
CA PRO A 415 25.93 47.13 -6.04
C PRO A 415 26.07 45.57 -6.16
N PRO A 416 25.57 44.91 -7.24
CA PRO A 416 25.69 43.47 -7.43
C PRO A 416 26.99 43.05 -8.16
N GLY A 417 27.60 41.97 -7.68
CA GLY A 417 28.75 41.29 -8.30
C GLY A 417 28.36 40.01 -9.05
N PRO A 418 29.20 39.52 -9.99
CA PRO A 418 28.73 39.11 -11.31
C PRO A 418 28.46 37.61 -11.51
N HIS A 419 27.67 37.38 -12.56
CA HIS A 419 27.42 36.12 -13.24
C HIS A 419 28.69 35.30 -13.51
N LEU A 420 28.68 34.01 -13.12
CA LEU A 420 29.45 32.98 -13.82
C LEU A 420 28.59 32.37 -14.92
N THR A 421 28.86 32.78 -16.15
CA THR A 421 28.51 32.04 -17.36
C THR A 421 29.49 30.88 -17.53
N ALA A 422 28.98 29.65 -17.56
CA ALA A 422 29.67 28.52 -18.17
C ALA A 422 28.79 27.99 -19.32
N LEU A 423 29.29 28.24 -20.52
CA LEU A 423 28.88 27.64 -21.79
C LEU A 423 29.13 26.12 -21.80
N SER A 424 28.52 25.49 -22.82
CA SER A 424 28.75 24.14 -23.37
C SER A 424 27.77 23.07 -22.89
N ALA A 425 27.20 22.23 -23.75
CA ALA A 425 27.16 22.19 -25.20
C ALA A 425 25.94 21.35 -25.61
N MET A 426 25.33 21.71 -26.73
CA MET A 426 24.44 20.81 -27.45
C MET A 426 25.22 19.60 -27.95
N ALA A 427 24.71 18.40 -27.69
CA ALA A 427 25.03 17.22 -28.46
C ALA A 427 23.72 16.55 -28.88
N VAL A 428 23.40 16.76 -30.15
CA VAL A 428 22.40 16.05 -30.94
C VAL A 428 22.95 14.67 -31.28
N VAL A 429 22.25 13.60 -30.92
CA VAL A 429 22.19 12.32 -31.64
C VAL A 429 20.80 11.75 -31.29
N GLY A 430 19.86 11.51 -32.19
CA GLY A 430 20.00 10.90 -33.51
C GLY A 430 19.32 9.52 -33.43
N HIS A 431 18.11 9.44 -33.97
CA HIS A 431 17.28 8.25 -34.16
C HIS A 431 18.06 6.97 -34.51
N ILE A 432 17.67 5.84 -33.90
CA ILE A 432 17.63 4.53 -34.58
C ILE A 432 16.36 3.77 -34.16
N LEU A 433 15.64 3.34 -35.19
CA LEU A 433 14.48 2.45 -35.22
C LEU A 433 14.80 1.00 -34.81
N THR A 434 13.73 0.19 -34.73
CA THR A 434 13.68 -1.29 -34.76
C THR A 434 13.93 -2.05 -33.46
N LEU A 435 12.86 -2.34 -32.71
CA LEU A 435 12.16 -3.64 -32.70
C LEU A 435 10.95 -3.61 -31.75
#